data_AF-R0I436-F1
#
_entry.id   AF-R0I436-F1
#
_cell.length_a   1.000
_cell.length_b   1.000
_cell.length_c   1.000
_cell.angle_alpha   90.00
_cell.angle_beta   90.00
_cell.angle_gamma   90.00
#
_symmetry.space_group_name_H-M   'P 1'
#
loop_
_entity.id
_entity.type
_entity.pdbx_description
1 polymer ?
#
loop_
_entity_poly.entity_id
_entity_poly.type
_entity_poly.pdbx_seq_one_letter_code
_entity_poly.pdbx_strand_id
1 'polypeptide(L)'
;MMSQKPRTVICVGDIHGNISMLSKLWLNLQSALKSDFSSALVIFLGDYCDRGPETRKVIDFLISLPEKHPNQTHVFLAGNHDFAFAGFLGLLPRPLDGSGFEETWKEYSKSEEREGWYKGEGFEDMHLKSRRWAGNIRVQFDYSAYGVVYNGSIYDAASTFESYGVPHGSSDLMYAVPESHKNFLTNMVWVHEEDDVCIETEEGLKHCKLIAVHAGLEKGNNVEEQLELLRAKDTSIPRIQPLVGRKTVWDIPQELDDKQTIVVSGHHGKLYIDGLRLIIDEGGGYADKPLAAIALPSKKIIRDTDDISN
;
A
#
# COMPACT_ATOMS: atom_id res chain seq x y z
N MET A 1 -28.23 -11.01 27.35
CA MET A 1 -27.76 -10.04 26.35
C MET A 1 -27.34 -10.84 25.13
N MET A 2 -27.94 -10.61 23.96
CA MET A 2 -27.44 -11.23 22.74
C MET A 2 -26.05 -10.66 22.50
N SER A 3 -25.01 -11.50 22.52
CA SER A 3 -23.66 -11.05 22.19
C SER A 3 -23.68 -10.49 20.77
N GLN A 4 -23.39 -9.20 20.62
CA GLN A 4 -23.32 -8.56 19.31
C GLN A 4 -22.25 -9.28 18.49
N LYS A 5 -22.57 -9.63 17.24
CA LYS A 5 -21.61 -10.30 16.34
C LYS A 5 -20.40 -9.39 16.12
N PRO A 6 -19.15 -9.89 16.20
CA PRO A 6 -17.97 -9.07 15.98
C PRO A 6 -17.98 -8.47 14.57
N ARG A 7 -17.50 -7.23 14.45
CA ARG A 7 -17.38 -6.54 13.16
C ARG A 7 -16.39 -7.28 12.26
N THR A 8 -16.76 -7.52 11.01
CA THR A 8 -15.83 -8.06 10.02
C THR A 8 -14.81 -7.00 9.62
N VAL A 9 -13.53 -7.37 9.66
CA VAL A 9 -12.42 -6.55 9.16
C VAL A 9 -11.80 -7.27 7.97
N ILE A 10 -11.64 -6.57 6.85
CA ILE A 10 -11.07 -7.10 5.60
C ILE A 10 -9.78 -6.32 5.34
N CYS A 11 -8.65 -7.01 5.28
CA CYS A 11 -7.38 -6.40 4.86
C CYS A 11 -6.99 -6.91 3.48
N VAL A 12 -6.91 -6.00 2.50
CA VAL A 12 -6.67 -6.29 1.08
C VAL A 12 -5.22 -5.95 0.73
N GLY A 13 -4.51 -6.91 0.14
CA GLY A 13 -3.11 -6.74 -0.27
C GLY A 13 -2.88 -5.83 -1.48
N ASP A 14 -1.63 -5.79 -1.92
CA ASP A 14 -1.11 -4.91 -2.96
C ASP A 14 -1.76 -5.18 -4.33
N ILE A 15 -2.32 -4.14 -4.95
CA ILE A 15 -3.17 -4.27 -6.14
C ILE A 15 -2.38 -4.08 -7.43
N HIS A 16 -1.45 -3.11 -7.44
CA HIS A 16 -0.54 -2.83 -8.54
C HIS A 16 -1.24 -2.74 -9.91
N GLY A 17 -2.26 -1.89 -10.05
CA GLY A 17 -2.93 -1.66 -11.33
C GLY A 17 -3.74 -2.85 -11.89
N ASN A 18 -3.94 -3.94 -11.14
CA ASN A 18 -4.65 -5.14 -11.61
C ASN A 18 -6.16 -5.07 -11.36
N ILE A 19 -6.87 -4.21 -12.10
CA ILE A 19 -8.33 -4.00 -11.93
C ILE A 19 -9.17 -5.28 -12.05
N SER A 20 -8.79 -6.21 -12.92
CA SER A 20 -9.50 -7.49 -13.10
C SER A 20 -9.46 -8.32 -11.82
N MET A 21 -8.29 -8.41 -11.19
CA MET A 21 -8.08 -9.15 -9.94
C MET A 21 -8.81 -8.48 -8.79
N LEU A 22 -8.71 -7.15 -8.68
CA LEU A 22 -9.45 -6.39 -7.67
C LEU A 22 -10.96 -6.61 -7.78
N SER A 23 -11.51 -6.55 -9.00
CA SER A 23 -12.94 -6.73 -9.24
C SER A 23 -13.41 -8.14 -8.86
N LYS A 24 -12.64 -9.17 -9.21
CA LYS A 24 -12.94 -10.56 -8.86
C LYS A 24 -12.84 -10.80 -7.35
N LEU A 25 -11.77 -10.32 -6.72
CA LEU A 25 -11.61 -10.42 -5.26
C LEU A 25 -12.79 -9.76 -4.53
N TRP A 26 -13.23 -8.59 -4.99
CA TRP A 26 -14.36 -7.88 -4.39
C TRP A 26 -15.68 -8.67 -4.50
N LEU A 27 -15.90 -9.36 -5.62
CA LEU A 27 -17.05 -10.26 -5.78
C LEU A 27 -16.94 -11.48 -4.85
N ASN A 28 -15.77 -12.11 -4.78
CA ASN A 28 -15.52 -13.25 -3.91
C ASN A 28 -15.68 -12.90 -2.42
N LEU A 29 -15.23 -11.70 -2.01
CA LEU A 29 -15.45 -11.19 -0.66
C LEU A 29 -16.95 -11.04 -0.34
N GLN A 30 -17.74 -10.50 -1.27
CA GLN A 30 -19.19 -10.38 -1.09
C GLN A 30 -19.85 -11.76 -0.92
N SER A 31 -19.51 -12.73 -1.76
CA SER A 31 -20.03 -14.10 -1.68
C SER A 31 -19.61 -14.81 -0.40
N ALA A 32 -18.34 -14.67 0.00
CA ALA A 32 -17.79 -15.33 1.18
C ALA A 32 -18.34 -14.78 2.50
N LEU A 33 -18.54 -13.47 2.59
CA LEU A 33 -18.88 -12.76 3.84
C LEU A 33 -20.38 -12.43 3.95
N LYS A 34 -21.13 -12.54 2.85
CA LYS A 34 -22.59 -12.41 2.81
C LYS A 34 -23.05 -11.11 3.48
N SER A 35 -23.97 -11.19 4.45
CA SER A 35 -24.50 -10.03 5.15
C SER A 35 -23.44 -9.23 5.91
N ASP A 36 -22.39 -9.89 6.40
CA ASP A 36 -21.36 -9.24 7.22
C ASP A 36 -20.49 -8.28 6.41
N PHE A 37 -20.42 -8.51 5.09
CA PHE A 37 -19.74 -7.62 4.17
C PHE A 37 -20.27 -6.18 4.23
N SER A 38 -21.58 -6.00 4.41
CA SER A 38 -22.24 -4.70 4.28
C SER A 38 -21.81 -3.66 5.31
N SER A 39 -21.32 -4.08 6.48
CA SER A 39 -20.88 -3.20 7.58
C SER A 39 -19.39 -3.38 7.94
N ALA A 40 -18.63 -3.99 7.04
CA ALA A 40 -17.22 -4.30 7.27
C ALA A 40 -16.35 -3.04 7.41
N LEU A 41 -15.26 -3.16 8.17
CA LEU A 41 -14.10 -2.30 8.03
C LEU A 41 -13.22 -2.89 6.92
N VAL A 42 -12.90 -2.10 5.91
CA VAL A 42 -12.11 -2.54 4.76
C VAL A 42 -10.84 -1.70 4.69
N ILE A 43 -9.70 -2.34 4.90
CA ILE A 43 -8.37 -1.72 4.92
C ILE A 43 -7.61 -2.19 3.68
N PHE A 44 -7.34 -1.27 2.77
CA PHE A 44 -6.48 -1.50 1.62
C PHE A 44 -5.03 -1.19 2.00
N LEU A 45 -4.14 -2.16 1.86
CA LEU A 45 -2.80 -2.13 2.46
C LEU A 45 -1.75 -1.34 1.65
N GLY A 46 -2.17 -0.69 0.57
CA GLY A 46 -1.32 0.17 -0.27
C GLY A 46 -0.95 -0.47 -1.61
N ASP A 47 -0.04 0.18 -2.32
CA ASP A 47 0.50 -0.19 -3.62
C ASP A 47 -0.61 -0.46 -4.65
N TYR A 48 -1.35 0.62 -4.96
CA TYR A 48 -2.45 0.62 -5.92
C TYR A 48 -1.95 0.80 -7.35
N CYS A 49 -0.82 1.50 -7.53
CA CYS A 49 -0.22 1.81 -8.81
C CYS A 49 0.95 0.90 -9.19
N ASP A 50 1.42 1.08 -10.43
CA ASP A 50 2.60 0.46 -11.04
C ASP A 50 2.49 -1.05 -11.29
N ARG A 51 3.44 -1.58 -12.09
CA ARG A 51 3.50 -2.96 -12.59
C ARG A 51 2.33 -3.37 -13.49
N GLY A 52 1.11 -3.41 -12.96
CA GLY A 52 -0.09 -3.73 -13.73
C GLY A 52 -0.57 -2.57 -14.60
N PRO A 53 -1.42 -2.86 -15.61
CA PRO A 53 -1.70 -1.92 -16.70
C PRO A 53 -2.76 -0.85 -16.40
N GLU A 54 -3.55 -0.98 -15.34
CA GLU A 54 -4.82 -0.26 -15.21
C GLU A 54 -4.93 0.53 -13.89
N THR A 55 -3.84 1.18 -13.45
CA THR A 55 -3.79 2.04 -12.24
C THR A 55 -4.95 3.03 -12.18
N ARG A 56 -5.25 3.72 -13.30
CA ARG A 56 -6.39 4.63 -13.37
C ARG A 56 -7.71 3.97 -12.97
N LYS A 57 -8.03 2.80 -13.54
CA LYS A 57 -9.28 2.10 -13.22
C LYS A 57 -9.30 1.52 -11.81
N VAL A 58 -8.14 1.14 -11.26
CA VAL A 58 -8.03 0.74 -9.84
C VAL A 58 -8.44 1.91 -8.94
N ILE A 59 -7.90 3.10 -9.15
CA ILE A 59 -8.25 4.26 -8.33
C ILE A 59 -9.72 4.67 -8.54
N ASP A 60 -10.24 4.63 -9.78
CA ASP A 60 -11.68 4.83 -10.05
C ASP A 60 -12.55 3.86 -9.23
N PHE A 61 -12.15 2.57 -9.17
CA PHE A 61 -12.86 1.55 -8.41
C PHE A 61 -12.86 1.88 -6.91
N LEU A 62 -11.69 2.18 -6.34
CA LEU A 62 -11.54 2.49 -4.91
C LEU A 62 -12.35 3.73 -4.51
N ILE A 63 -12.33 4.79 -5.33
CA ILE A 63 -13.13 6.01 -5.14
C ILE A 63 -14.64 5.70 -5.13
N SER A 64 -15.09 4.72 -5.91
CA SER A 64 -16.52 4.36 -5.97
C SER A 64 -17.03 3.58 -4.75
N LEU A 65 -16.15 3.05 -3.89
CA LEU A 65 -16.54 2.15 -2.81
C LEU A 65 -17.41 2.81 -1.73
N PRO A 66 -17.11 4.03 -1.24
CA PRO A 66 -17.94 4.67 -0.22
C PRO A 66 -19.39 4.91 -0.68
N GLU A 67 -19.59 5.24 -1.95
CA GLU A 67 -20.93 5.43 -2.53
C GLU A 67 -21.67 4.08 -2.68
N LYS A 68 -20.97 3.05 -3.17
CA LYS A 68 -21.55 1.71 -3.39
C LYS A 68 -21.84 0.98 -2.07
N HIS A 69 -21.08 1.26 -1.02
CA HIS A 69 -21.15 0.57 0.26
C HIS A 69 -21.14 1.56 1.43
N PRO A 70 -22.19 2.37 1.60
CA PRO A 70 -22.22 3.49 2.55
C PRO A 70 -22.16 3.08 4.03
N ASN A 71 -22.40 1.80 4.34
CA ASN A 71 -22.32 1.26 5.69
C ASN A 71 -20.94 0.63 6.01
N GLN A 72 -20.04 0.55 5.03
CA GLN A 72 -18.66 0.15 5.26
C GLN A 72 -17.83 1.34 5.72
N THR A 73 -16.70 1.05 6.37
CA THR A 73 -15.62 2.02 6.55
C THR A 73 -14.47 1.61 5.65
N HIS A 74 -13.99 2.52 4.80
CA HIS A 74 -12.87 2.26 3.90
C HIS A 74 -11.63 3.02 4.37
N VAL A 75 -10.52 2.31 4.49
CA VAL A 75 -9.21 2.85 4.82
C VAL A 75 -8.26 2.53 3.69
N PHE A 76 -7.53 3.54 3.23
CA PHE A 76 -6.57 3.42 2.15
C PHE A 76 -5.18 3.80 2.68
N LEU A 77 -4.33 2.79 2.89
CA LEU A 77 -2.94 3.04 3.26
C LEU A 77 -2.14 3.55 2.06
N ALA A 78 -1.20 4.45 2.28
CA ALA A 78 -0.20 4.77 1.28
C ALA A 78 0.82 3.64 1.20
N GLY A 79 0.92 2.98 0.05
CA GLY A 79 2.05 2.12 -0.25
C GLY A 79 3.29 2.92 -0.62
N ASN A 80 4.44 2.25 -0.76
CA ASN A 80 5.64 2.98 -1.20
C ASN A 80 5.57 3.42 -2.66
N HIS A 81 4.82 2.71 -3.50
CA HIS A 81 4.55 3.10 -4.87
C HIS A 81 3.63 4.33 -4.91
N ASP A 82 2.54 4.33 -4.13
CA ASP A 82 1.58 5.43 -4.13
C ASP A 82 2.16 6.70 -3.50
N PHE A 83 2.99 6.58 -2.47
CA PHE A 83 3.74 7.71 -1.90
C PHE A 83 4.63 8.37 -2.96
N ALA A 84 5.34 7.55 -3.75
CA ALA A 84 6.22 8.05 -4.78
C ALA A 84 5.44 8.69 -5.94
N PHE A 85 4.31 8.11 -6.32
CA PHE A 85 3.38 8.68 -7.30
C PHE A 85 2.79 10.02 -6.82
N ALA A 86 2.28 10.08 -5.59
CA ALA A 86 1.73 11.30 -4.99
C ALA A 86 2.76 12.44 -4.98
N GLY A 87 4.02 12.16 -4.64
CA GLY A 87 5.06 13.18 -4.67
C GLY A 87 5.49 13.60 -6.07
N PHE A 88 5.36 12.74 -7.09
CA PHE A 88 5.58 13.14 -8.47
C PHE A 88 4.50 14.14 -8.93
N LEU A 89 3.28 13.97 -8.44
CA LEU A 89 2.17 14.90 -8.67
C LEU A 89 2.21 16.16 -7.79
N GLY A 90 3.23 16.33 -6.94
CA GLY A 90 3.34 17.47 -6.02
C GLY A 90 2.31 17.47 -4.88
N LEU A 91 1.79 16.30 -4.49
CA LEU A 91 0.72 16.17 -3.48
C LEU A 91 1.23 15.91 -2.06
N LEU A 92 2.53 15.69 -1.90
CA LEU A 92 3.13 15.47 -0.58
C LEU A 92 3.17 16.80 0.21
N PRO A 93 2.85 16.78 1.52
CA PRO A 93 3.05 17.96 2.35
C PRO A 93 4.53 18.32 2.40
N ARG A 94 4.82 19.60 2.63
CA ARG A 94 6.20 20.06 2.88
C ARG A 94 6.75 19.41 4.15
N PRO A 95 8.07 19.14 4.20
CA PRO A 95 8.72 18.68 5.42
C PRO A 95 8.40 19.59 6.61
N LEU A 96 8.00 18.99 7.73
CA LEU A 96 7.54 19.73 8.91
C LEU A 96 8.68 20.49 9.61
N ASP A 97 9.93 20.06 9.39
CA ASP A 97 11.14 20.70 9.89
C ASP A 97 11.56 21.93 9.07
N GLY A 98 10.83 22.25 7.99
CA GLY A 98 11.11 23.37 7.09
C GLY A 98 12.22 23.10 6.06
N SER A 99 12.73 21.87 5.99
CA SER A 99 13.69 21.47 4.96
C SER A 99 13.06 21.42 3.56
N GLY A 100 13.87 21.59 2.54
CA GLY A 100 13.47 21.36 1.16
C GLY A 100 13.58 19.88 0.78
N PHE A 101 12.83 19.45 -0.23
CA PHE A 101 12.86 18.04 -0.66
C PHE A 101 14.23 17.62 -1.21
N GLU A 102 15.06 18.56 -1.64
CA GLU A 102 16.44 18.33 -2.08
C GLU A 102 17.33 17.68 -1.01
N GLU A 103 17.01 17.89 0.28
CA GLU A 103 17.72 17.25 1.39
C GLU A 103 17.57 15.73 1.36
N THR A 104 16.40 15.24 0.91
CA THR A 104 16.11 13.80 0.80
C THR A 104 16.97 13.11 -0.26
N TRP A 105 17.60 13.85 -1.17
CA TRP A 105 18.38 13.26 -2.26
C TRP A 105 19.78 12.84 -1.82
N LYS A 106 20.35 13.52 -0.81
CA LYS A 106 21.78 13.48 -0.48
C LYS A 106 22.28 12.07 -0.18
N GLU A 107 21.55 11.34 0.67
CA GLU A 107 21.91 9.97 1.09
C GLU A 107 22.03 9.01 -0.11
N TYR A 108 21.19 9.19 -1.13
CA TYR A 108 21.08 8.27 -2.27
C TYR A 108 21.69 8.81 -3.57
N SER A 109 22.35 9.97 -3.54
CA SER A 109 22.88 10.68 -4.73
C SER A 109 23.70 9.79 -5.68
N LYS A 110 24.47 8.83 -5.14
CA LYS A 110 25.24 7.86 -5.94
C LYS A 110 24.38 6.93 -6.81
N SER A 111 23.08 6.84 -6.56
CA SER A 111 22.14 6.04 -7.35
C SER A 111 21.53 6.80 -8.53
N GLU A 112 21.68 8.13 -8.59
CA GLU A 112 21.01 8.98 -9.58
C GLU A 112 21.32 8.58 -11.02
N GLU A 113 22.60 8.34 -11.33
CA GLU A 113 23.00 7.96 -12.69
C GLU A 113 22.42 6.61 -13.09
N ARG A 114 22.50 5.62 -12.20
CA ARG A 114 22.01 4.25 -12.44
C ARG A 114 20.49 4.22 -12.64
N GLU A 115 19.77 4.92 -11.78
CA GLU A 115 18.30 4.93 -11.75
C GLU A 115 17.70 5.97 -12.69
N GLY A 116 18.53 6.87 -13.24
CA GLY A 116 18.13 7.92 -14.16
C GLY A 116 17.02 8.80 -13.60
N TRP A 117 17.20 9.33 -12.39
CA TRP A 117 16.17 10.11 -11.70
C TRP A 117 15.57 11.20 -12.59
N TYR A 118 14.27 11.46 -12.40
CA TYR A 118 13.55 12.51 -13.10
C TYR A 118 14.24 13.87 -12.95
N LYS A 119 14.32 14.60 -14.06
CA LYS A 119 14.93 15.94 -14.19
C LYS A 119 14.06 16.88 -15.05
N GLY A 120 12.80 16.53 -15.26
CA GLY A 120 11.85 17.36 -15.99
C GLY A 120 11.23 18.43 -15.09
N GLU A 121 10.12 19.02 -15.54
CA GLU A 121 9.42 20.09 -14.84
C GLU A 121 9.15 19.78 -13.35
N GLY A 122 9.53 20.70 -12.47
CA GLY A 122 9.25 20.63 -11.03
C GLY A 122 10.14 19.66 -10.24
N PHE A 123 11.15 19.04 -10.86
CA PHE A 123 12.02 18.08 -10.15
C PHE A 123 12.81 18.71 -8.99
N GLU A 124 13.09 20.00 -9.05
CA GLU A 124 13.82 20.75 -8.02
C GLU A 124 13.09 20.71 -6.68
N ASP A 125 11.78 20.51 -6.74
CA ASP A 125 10.85 20.58 -5.63
C ASP A 125 10.15 19.24 -5.39
N MET A 126 10.87 18.15 -5.64
CA MET A 126 10.31 16.80 -5.65
C MET A 126 11.07 15.87 -4.71
N HIS A 127 10.32 15.13 -3.88
CA HIS A 127 10.90 14.14 -2.97
C HIS A 127 11.72 13.07 -3.72
N LEU A 128 12.80 12.57 -3.10
CA LEU A 128 13.70 11.56 -3.69
C LEU A 128 12.93 10.41 -4.35
N LYS A 129 11.96 9.85 -3.64
CA LYS A 129 11.19 8.68 -4.09
C LYS A 129 10.43 8.94 -5.37
N SER A 130 9.88 10.14 -5.52
CA SER A 130 9.15 10.56 -6.71
C SER A 130 10.06 10.80 -7.91
N ARG A 131 11.26 11.37 -7.67
CA ARG A 131 12.29 11.46 -8.71
C ARG A 131 12.74 10.08 -9.19
N ARG A 132 12.82 9.09 -8.29
CA ARG A 132 13.13 7.69 -8.63
C ARG A 132 11.98 7.00 -9.38
N TRP A 133 10.74 7.29 -8.99
CA TRP A 133 9.52 6.72 -9.56
C TRP A 133 9.31 7.10 -11.02
N ALA A 134 9.50 8.38 -11.37
CA ALA A 134 9.47 8.85 -12.76
C ALA A 134 10.82 8.77 -13.47
N GLY A 135 11.83 8.13 -12.85
CA GLY A 135 13.16 7.97 -13.45
C GLY A 135 13.17 7.02 -14.64
N ASN A 136 14.24 7.05 -15.42
CA ASN A 136 14.48 6.13 -16.52
C ASN A 136 15.69 5.25 -16.20
N ILE A 137 15.42 4.03 -15.73
CA ILE A 137 16.46 3.15 -15.21
C ILE A 137 17.42 2.72 -16.32
N ARG A 138 18.72 3.01 -16.13
CA ARG A 138 19.75 2.81 -17.16
C ARG A 138 20.46 1.47 -17.07
N VAL A 139 20.32 0.80 -15.94
CA VAL A 139 20.95 -0.50 -15.70
C VAL A 139 19.84 -1.51 -15.54
N GLN A 140 19.75 -2.43 -16.50
CA GLN A 140 19.05 -3.68 -16.28
C GLN A 140 19.94 -4.48 -15.32
N PHE A 141 19.55 -4.60 -14.06
CA PHE A 141 20.16 -5.63 -13.23
C PHE A 141 19.90 -6.95 -13.94
N ASP A 142 20.96 -7.71 -14.16
CA ASP A 142 20.89 -9.06 -14.69
C ASP A 142 20.29 -10.00 -13.63
N TYR A 143 19.01 -9.78 -13.32
CA TYR A 143 18.10 -10.79 -12.81
C TYR A 143 17.58 -11.63 -13.98
N SER A 144 18.31 -11.81 -15.09
CA SER A 144 17.84 -12.65 -16.21
C SER A 144 17.65 -14.11 -15.80
N ALA A 145 18.24 -14.53 -14.67
CA ALA A 145 17.91 -15.79 -14.01
C ALA A 145 16.46 -15.85 -13.45
N TYR A 146 15.79 -14.70 -13.31
CA TYR A 146 14.42 -14.51 -12.81
C TYR A 146 13.49 -13.70 -13.74
N GLY A 147 13.98 -13.21 -14.89
CA GLY A 147 13.15 -12.71 -16.00
C GLY A 147 12.46 -11.35 -15.84
N VAL A 148 12.84 -10.50 -14.89
CA VAL A 148 12.15 -9.20 -14.67
C VAL A 148 12.89 -8.05 -15.34
N VAL A 149 12.28 -7.48 -16.38
CA VAL A 149 12.71 -6.23 -17.03
C VAL A 149 11.90 -5.09 -16.40
N TYR A 150 12.58 -4.09 -15.86
CA TYR A 150 11.91 -2.92 -15.28
C TYR A 150 11.04 -2.21 -16.32
N ASN A 151 9.83 -1.83 -15.94
CA ASN A 151 8.92 -1.06 -16.79
C ASN A 151 9.14 0.45 -16.60
N GLY A 152 10.15 0.99 -17.27
CA GLY A 152 10.50 2.42 -17.27
C GLY A 152 11.40 2.85 -16.11
N SER A 153 11.00 2.62 -14.86
CA SER A 153 11.74 3.05 -13.67
C SER A 153 12.01 1.90 -12.70
N ILE A 154 12.77 2.16 -11.64
CA ILE A 154 12.97 1.18 -10.54
C ILE A 154 11.67 0.82 -9.80
N TYR A 155 10.59 1.57 -10.04
CA TYR A 155 9.26 1.35 -9.51
C TYR A 155 8.31 0.66 -10.50
N ASP A 156 8.75 0.33 -11.72
CA ASP A 156 7.87 -0.18 -12.79
C ASP A 156 6.71 0.78 -13.11
N ALA A 157 6.98 2.09 -13.04
CA ALA A 157 5.96 3.14 -13.09
C ALA A 157 5.38 3.40 -14.48
N ALA A 158 6.01 2.93 -15.56
CA ALA A 158 5.57 3.26 -16.92
C ALA A 158 4.11 2.86 -17.18
N SER A 159 3.66 1.73 -16.64
CA SER A 159 2.25 1.30 -16.78
C SER A 159 1.28 2.27 -16.11
N THR A 160 1.68 2.93 -15.01
CA THR A 160 0.88 4.00 -14.41
C THR A 160 0.75 5.18 -15.35
N PHE A 161 1.85 5.69 -15.92
CA PHE A 161 1.81 6.77 -16.92
C PHE A 161 0.90 6.40 -18.10
N GLU A 162 1.08 5.21 -18.65
CA GLU A 162 0.30 4.69 -19.78
C GLU A 162 -1.20 4.57 -19.46
N SER A 163 -1.55 4.15 -18.23
CA SER A 163 -2.95 4.06 -17.80
C SER A 163 -3.68 5.41 -17.75
N TYR A 164 -2.93 6.51 -17.63
CA TYR A 164 -3.45 7.89 -17.73
C TYR A 164 -3.30 8.48 -19.15
N GLY A 165 -2.78 7.71 -20.11
CA GLY A 165 -2.68 8.11 -21.51
C GLY A 165 -1.48 9.00 -21.82
N VAL A 166 -0.41 8.94 -21.03
CA VAL A 166 0.81 9.72 -21.25
C VAL A 166 2.05 8.82 -21.27
N PRO A 167 3.14 9.22 -21.98
CA PRO A 167 4.38 8.45 -21.96
C PRO A 167 5.04 8.42 -20.59
N HIS A 168 5.79 7.34 -20.30
CA HIS A 168 6.61 7.22 -19.09
C HIS A 168 7.53 8.44 -18.89
N GLY A 169 7.52 9.00 -17.69
CA GLY A 169 8.34 10.15 -17.32
C GLY A 169 7.88 11.49 -17.90
N SER A 170 6.70 11.58 -18.52
CA SER A 170 6.15 12.88 -18.97
C SER A 170 5.62 13.72 -17.80
N SER A 171 5.92 15.03 -17.76
CA SER A 171 5.23 15.95 -16.83
C SER A 171 3.75 16.09 -17.14
N ASP A 172 3.30 15.73 -18.35
CA ASP A 172 1.89 15.76 -18.73
C ASP A 172 1.01 14.90 -17.81
N LEU A 173 1.58 13.90 -17.13
CA LEU A 173 0.86 13.11 -16.13
C LEU A 173 0.26 13.99 -15.02
N MET A 174 0.94 15.06 -14.61
CA MET A 174 0.45 16.00 -13.59
C MET A 174 -0.89 16.64 -13.99
N TYR A 175 -1.15 16.77 -15.30
CA TYR A 175 -2.39 17.30 -15.86
C TYR A 175 -3.38 16.20 -16.24
N ALA A 176 -2.90 15.01 -16.61
CA ALA A 176 -3.73 13.87 -17.01
C ALA A 176 -4.43 13.18 -15.82
N VAL A 177 -3.84 13.21 -14.62
CA VAL A 177 -4.45 12.63 -13.42
C VAL A 177 -5.64 13.48 -12.94
N PRO A 178 -6.86 12.92 -12.87
CA PRO A 178 -8.05 13.65 -12.43
C PRO A 178 -7.95 14.17 -11.00
N GLU A 179 -8.64 15.27 -10.70
CA GLU A 179 -8.64 15.87 -9.37
C GLU A 179 -9.16 14.91 -8.28
N SER A 180 -10.15 14.07 -8.61
CA SER A 180 -10.64 13.03 -7.70
C SER A 180 -9.54 12.02 -7.32
N HIS A 181 -8.61 11.72 -8.23
CA HIS A 181 -7.49 10.81 -7.96
C HIS A 181 -6.41 11.50 -7.14
N LYS A 182 -6.15 12.79 -7.40
CA LYS A 182 -5.24 13.60 -6.56
C LYS A 182 -5.77 13.68 -5.12
N ASN A 183 -7.07 13.89 -4.96
CA ASN A 183 -7.73 13.87 -3.66
C ASN A 183 -7.63 12.50 -2.99
N PHE A 184 -7.84 11.41 -3.73
CA PHE A 184 -7.65 10.05 -3.21
C PHE A 184 -6.23 9.84 -2.67
N LEU A 185 -5.20 10.18 -3.46
CA LEU A 185 -3.79 10.05 -3.06
C LEU A 185 -3.45 10.94 -1.84
N THR A 186 -3.97 12.16 -1.81
CA THR A 186 -3.78 13.09 -0.67
C THR A 186 -4.37 12.53 0.62
N ASN A 187 -5.51 11.83 0.52
CA ASN A 187 -6.25 11.28 1.67
C ASN A 187 -5.73 9.92 2.16
N MET A 188 -4.81 9.25 1.45
CA MET A 188 -4.20 8.02 1.94
C MET A 188 -3.49 8.26 3.28
N VAL A 189 -3.58 7.31 4.21
CA VAL A 189 -2.92 7.40 5.52
C VAL A 189 -1.67 6.51 5.53
N TRP A 190 -0.60 6.88 6.25
CA TRP A 190 0.60 6.02 6.31
C TRP A 190 0.47 4.92 7.36
N VAL A 191 -0.44 5.11 8.31
CA VAL A 191 -0.81 4.14 9.33
C VAL A 191 -2.29 4.28 9.65
N HIS A 192 -2.92 3.18 10.01
CA HIS A 192 -4.26 3.16 10.59
C HIS A 192 -4.28 2.30 11.85
N GLU A 193 -5.00 2.78 12.85
CA GLU A 193 -5.07 2.18 14.18
C GLU A 193 -6.54 1.95 14.55
N GLU A 194 -6.82 0.76 15.06
CA GLU A 194 -8.13 0.37 15.60
C GLU A 194 -7.94 -0.17 17.02
N ASP A 195 -8.77 0.32 17.94
CA ASP A 195 -8.66 -0.02 19.36
C ASP A 195 -9.16 -1.43 19.67
N ASP A 196 -10.18 -1.90 18.94
CA ASP A 196 -10.83 -3.17 19.22
C ASP A 196 -11.29 -3.90 17.93
N VAL A 197 -10.54 -4.94 17.57
CA VAL A 197 -10.89 -5.89 16.53
C VAL A 197 -10.84 -7.32 17.06
N CYS A 198 -11.75 -8.16 16.60
CA CYS A 198 -11.75 -9.57 16.98
C CYS A 198 -10.91 -10.42 16.03
N ILE A 199 -10.19 -11.39 16.56
CA ILE A 199 -9.43 -12.40 15.80
C ILE A 199 -9.55 -13.77 16.46
N GLU A 200 -9.72 -14.82 15.66
CA GLU A 200 -9.70 -16.19 16.14
C GLU A 200 -8.25 -16.65 16.36
N THR A 201 -8.02 -17.24 17.52
CA THR A 201 -6.74 -17.84 17.94
C THR A 201 -6.97 -19.29 18.37
N GLU A 202 -5.91 -20.04 18.62
CA GLU A 202 -6.01 -21.41 19.17
C GLU A 202 -6.72 -21.45 20.53
N GLU A 203 -6.67 -20.34 21.28
CA GLU A 203 -7.32 -20.18 22.59
C GLU A 203 -8.79 -19.70 22.47
N GLY A 204 -9.26 -19.42 21.25
CA GLY A 204 -10.59 -18.89 20.95
C GLY A 204 -10.58 -17.47 20.41
N LEU A 205 -11.75 -16.82 20.43
CA LEU A 205 -11.93 -15.45 19.94
C LEU A 205 -11.26 -14.45 20.90
N LYS A 206 -10.41 -13.58 20.36
CA LYS A 206 -9.65 -12.57 21.11
C LYS A 206 -9.96 -11.17 20.60
N HIS A 207 -10.02 -10.20 21.51
CA HIS A 207 -10.05 -8.76 21.21
C HIS A 207 -8.62 -8.22 21.22
N CYS A 208 -8.24 -7.54 20.15
CA CYS A 208 -6.91 -6.98 19.95
C CYS A 208 -7.00 -5.55 19.43
N LYS A 209 -5.97 -4.75 19.69
CA LYS A 209 -5.69 -3.57 18.88
C LYS A 209 -5.24 -4.01 17.49
N LEU A 210 -5.36 -3.14 16.49
CA LEU A 210 -4.81 -3.38 15.16
C LEU A 210 -4.08 -2.14 14.67
N ILE A 211 -2.86 -2.36 14.16
CA ILE A 211 -2.05 -1.37 13.46
C ILE A 211 -1.87 -1.88 12.03
N ALA A 212 -2.36 -1.11 11.07
CA ALA A 212 -2.18 -1.36 9.66
C ALA A 212 -1.17 -0.36 9.09
N VAL A 213 -0.07 -0.88 8.54
CA VAL A 213 1.02 -0.09 7.95
C VAL A 213 1.62 -0.89 6.79
N HIS A 214 1.88 -0.22 5.67
CA HIS A 214 2.13 -0.91 4.39
C HIS A 214 3.24 -1.97 4.46
N ALA A 215 4.43 -1.66 5.00
CA ALA A 215 5.50 -2.64 5.16
C ALA A 215 5.59 -3.22 6.58
N GLY A 216 5.52 -2.39 7.62
CA GLY A 216 5.63 -2.82 9.02
C GLY A 216 6.22 -1.74 9.93
N LEU A 217 6.66 -2.11 11.13
CA LEU A 217 7.32 -1.22 12.08
C LEU A 217 8.74 -1.71 12.36
N GLU A 218 9.67 -0.79 12.57
CA GLU A 218 11.08 -1.11 12.83
C GLU A 218 11.28 -1.63 14.25
N LYS A 219 12.19 -2.60 14.38
CA LYS A 219 12.72 -3.05 15.67
C LYS A 219 13.71 -2.05 16.24
N GLY A 220 13.71 -1.92 17.57
CA GLY A 220 14.71 -1.15 18.32
C GLY A 220 14.43 0.35 18.43
N ASN A 221 13.58 0.90 17.57
CA ASN A 221 13.05 2.25 17.67
C ASN A 221 11.76 2.25 18.50
N ASN A 222 11.49 3.35 19.21
CA ASN A 222 10.25 3.47 19.97
C ASN A 222 9.03 3.39 19.05
N VAL A 223 8.01 2.61 19.44
CA VAL A 223 6.83 2.40 18.60
C VAL A 223 5.99 3.67 18.46
N GLU A 224 5.78 4.42 19.54
CA GLU A 224 4.96 5.64 19.48
C GLU A 224 5.62 6.73 18.63
N GLU A 225 6.93 6.93 18.76
CA GLU A 225 7.68 7.86 17.89
C GLU A 225 7.53 7.50 16.39
N GLN A 226 7.55 6.21 16.06
CA GLN A 226 7.29 5.75 14.69
C GLN A 226 5.85 6.07 14.26
N LEU A 227 4.85 5.85 15.13
CA LEU A 227 3.45 6.13 14.82
C LEU A 227 3.18 7.63 14.67
N GLU A 228 3.77 8.49 15.51
CA GLU A 228 3.66 9.95 15.43
C GLU A 228 4.15 10.46 14.07
N LEU A 229 5.30 9.97 13.60
CA LEU A 229 5.84 10.28 12.29
C LEU A 229 4.88 9.89 11.15
N LEU A 230 4.30 8.69 11.23
CA LEU A 230 3.39 8.17 10.22
C LEU A 230 2.06 8.95 10.20
N ARG A 231 1.50 9.26 11.37
CA ARG A 231 0.30 10.10 11.51
C ARG A 231 0.55 11.50 10.95
N ALA A 232 1.73 12.07 11.20
CA ALA A 232 2.12 13.39 10.74
C ALA A 232 2.50 13.45 9.25
N LYS A 233 2.68 12.29 8.59
CA LYS A 233 3.16 12.18 7.21
C LYS A 233 4.46 12.93 6.98
N ASP A 234 5.47 12.67 7.81
CA ASP A 234 6.77 13.37 7.71
C ASP A 234 7.53 13.03 6.42
N THR A 235 7.61 14.01 5.53
CA THR A 235 8.24 13.89 4.22
C THR A 235 9.70 14.36 4.19
N SER A 236 10.29 14.70 5.34
CA SER A 236 11.74 14.96 5.46
C SER A 236 12.59 13.69 5.29
N ILE A 237 11.98 12.51 5.45
CA ILE A 237 12.70 11.24 5.50
C ILE A 237 12.90 10.66 4.09
N PRO A 238 14.15 10.50 3.63
CA PRO A 238 14.43 9.98 2.29
C PRO A 238 13.97 8.52 2.11
N ARG A 239 13.95 7.76 3.20
CA ARG A 239 13.59 6.35 3.22
C ARG A 239 12.71 6.01 4.44
N ILE A 240 11.40 6.16 4.28
CA ILE A 240 10.40 5.82 5.30
C ILE A 240 10.30 4.29 5.43
N GLN A 241 11.02 3.71 6.40
CA GLN A 241 11.11 2.25 6.58
C GLN A 241 9.75 1.58 6.79
N PRO A 242 8.76 2.18 7.48
CA PRO A 242 7.45 1.59 7.58
C PRO A 242 6.70 1.41 6.24
N LEU A 243 7.14 2.09 5.18
CA LEU A 243 6.60 1.90 3.83
C LEU A 243 7.54 1.07 2.94
N VAL A 244 8.87 1.17 3.09
CA VAL A 244 9.82 0.54 2.13
C VAL A 244 10.64 -0.61 2.70
N GLY A 245 10.57 -0.82 4.02
CA GLY A 245 11.42 -1.75 4.75
C GLY A 245 11.20 -3.19 4.30
N ARG A 246 12.20 -4.06 4.49
CA ARG A 246 12.08 -5.50 4.20
C ARG A 246 12.25 -6.28 5.50
N LYS A 247 13.43 -6.89 5.70
CA LYS A 247 13.75 -7.62 6.94
C LYS A 247 13.61 -6.80 8.22
N THR A 248 13.88 -5.49 8.15
CA THR A 248 13.84 -4.57 9.31
C THR A 248 12.43 -4.34 9.87
N VAL A 249 11.40 -4.60 9.08
CA VAL A 249 9.98 -4.36 9.43
C VAL A 249 9.13 -5.64 9.27
N TRP A 250 9.78 -6.79 9.17
CA TRP A 250 9.10 -8.07 8.95
C TRP A 250 8.36 -8.53 10.22
N ASP A 251 9.03 -8.55 11.37
CA ASP A 251 8.41 -9.01 12.61
C ASP A 251 7.70 -7.86 13.37
N ILE A 252 6.86 -8.23 14.34
CA ILE A 252 6.30 -7.28 15.31
C ILE A 252 7.44 -6.71 16.18
N PRO A 253 7.51 -5.39 16.42
CA PRO A 253 8.52 -4.81 17.31
C PRO A 253 8.29 -5.24 18.76
N GLN A 254 9.35 -5.28 19.56
CA GLN A 254 9.34 -5.83 20.92
C GLN A 254 8.26 -5.21 21.84
N GLU A 255 8.00 -3.90 21.71
CA GLU A 255 6.98 -3.20 22.51
C GLU A 255 5.54 -3.66 22.22
N LEU A 256 5.29 -4.29 21.05
CA LEU A 256 3.97 -4.79 20.63
C LEU A 256 3.87 -6.32 20.64
N ASP A 257 4.93 -7.03 21.03
CA ASP A 257 4.94 -8.50 21.10
C ASP A 257 4.31 -9.02 22.41
N ASP A 258 3.30 -8.31 22.91
CA ASP A 258 2.52 -8.63 24.12
C ASP A 258 1.31 -9.54 23.82
N LYS A 259 1.20 -9.99 22.56
CA LYS A 259 0.06 -10.71 21.99
C LYS A 259 -1.27 -9.93 22.08
N GLN A 260 -1.28 -8.61 22.18
CA GLN A 260 -2.52 -7.80 22.21
C GLN A 260 -2.73 -6.95 20.95
N THR A 261 -1.71 -6.87 20.08
CA THR A 261 -1.75 -6.00 18.90
C THR A 261 -1.55 -6.80 17.62
N ILE A 262 -2.51 -6.69 16.71
CA ILE A 262 -2.39 -7.17 15.33
C ILE A 262 -1.57 -6.15 14.55
N VAL A 263 -0.54 -6.61 13.85
CA VAL A 263 0.22 -5.78 12.90
C VAL A 263 0.02 -6.34 11.50
N VAL A 264 -0.74 -5.62 10.68
CA VAL A 264 -1.08 -6.01 9.31
C VAL A 264 -0.37 -5.15 8.26
N SER A 265 0.20 -5.82 7.26
CA SER A 265 0.99 -5.19 6.19
C SER A 265 0.79 -5.90 4.84
N GLY A 266 1.09 -5.22 3.74
CA GLY A 266 1.21 -5.78 2.40
C GLY A 266 2.68 -5.95 2.02
N HIS A 267 3.10 -5.37 0.89
CA HIS A 267 4.47 -5.06 0.46
C HIS A 267 5.43 -6.22 0.15
N HIS A 268 5.46 -7.25 0.99
CA HIS A 268 6.58 -8.19 1.05
C HIS A 268 6.59 -9.28 -0.03
N GLY A 269 5.64 -9.26 -0.96
CA GLY A 269 5.46 -10.27 -2.01
C GLY A 269 5.22 -11.67 -1.45
N LYS A 270 4.62 -11.74 -0.25
CA LYS A 270 4.27 -12.99 0.43
C LYS A 270 2.90 -12.89 1.12
N LEU A 271 2.21 -14.03 1.17
CA LEU A 271 1.18 -14.30 2.14
C LEU A 271 1.80 -15.00 3.35
N TYR A 272 1.79 -14.36 4.51
CA TYR A 272 2.38 -14.87 5.74
C TYR A 272 1.51 -14.51 6.94
N ILE A 273 1.18 -15.52 7.75
CA ILE A 273 0.38 -15.37 8.96
C ILE A 273 1.14 -16.07 10.09
N ASP A 274 1.51 -15.30 11.11
CA ASP A 274 2.18 -15.82 12.29
C ASP A 274 1.63 -15.12 13.53
N GLY A 275 0.79 -15.83 14.29
CA GLY A 275 0.05 -15.25 15.40
C GLY A 275 -0.75 -14.01 14.99
N LEU A 276 -0.31 -12.85 15.49
CA LEU A 276 -0.88 -11.52 15.25
C LEU A 276 -0.13 -10.71 14.18
N ARG A 277 0.94 -11.25 13.59
CA ARG A 277 1.62 -10.67 12.43
C ARG A 277 0.96 -11.17 11.16
N LEU A 278 0.36 -10.24 10.41
CA LEU A 278 -0.34 -10.52 9.17
C LEU A 278 0.37 -9.80 8.02
N ILE A 279 0.92 -10.54 7.07
CA ILE A 279 1.50 -9.99 5.85
C ILE A 279 0.71 -10.56 4.67
N ILE A 280 -0.04 -9.68 4.01
CA ILE A 280 -1.04 -10.02 2.99
C ILE A 280 -0.63 -9.37 1.68
N ASP A 281 0.31 -10.00 0.99
CA ASP A 281 0.73 -9.58 -0.36
C ASP A 281 1.14 -10.82 -1.17
N GLU A 282 0.18 -11.70 -1.46
CA GLU A 282 0.46 -12.91 -2.25
C GLU A 282 0.83 -12.58 -3.71
N GLY A 283 0.27 -11.48 -4.23
CA GLY A 283 0.43 -11.05 -5.61
C GLY A 283 1.80 -10.47 -5.88
N GLY A 284 2.31 -9.58 -5.01
CA GLY A 284 3.55 -8.83 -5.23
C GLY A 284 3.56 -8.06 -6.55
N GLY A 285 2.39 -7.73 -7.10
CA GLY A 285 2.21 -7.10 -8.40
C GLY A 285 2.59 -7.96 -9.61
N TYR A 286 2.76 -9.27 -9.45
CA TYR A 286 2.98 -10.21 -10.56
C TYR A 286 1.64 -10.65 -11.15
N ALA A 287 1.52 -10.62 -12.49
CA ALA A 287 0.27 -10.90 -13.20
C ALA A 287 -0.20 -12.37 -13.10
N ASP A 288 0.70 -13.29 -12.72
CA ASP A 288 0.43 -14.73 -12.59
C ASP A 288 0.18 -15.19 -11.15
N LYS A 289 0.23 -14.27 -10.18
CA LYS A 289 -0.02 -14.56 -8.76
C LYS A 289 -1.35 -13.95 -8.32
N PRO A 290 -2.08 -14.59 -7.39
CA PRO A 290 -3.39 -14.10 -6.97
C PRO A 290 -3.28 -12.84 -6.09
N LEU A 291 -4.31 -12.01 -6.14
CA LEU A 291 -4.57 -10.95 -5.18
C LEU A 291 -5.35 -11.55 -4.02
N ALA A 292 -4.87 -11.35 -2.79
CA ALA A 292 -5.45 -11.94 -1.59
C ALA A 292 -5.94 -10.86 -0.61
N ALA A 293 -6.99 -11.21 0.12
CA ALA A 293 -7.42 -10.51 1.32
C ALA A 293 -7.57 -11.50 2.49
N ILE A 294 -7.38 -10.99 3.71
CA ILE A 294 -7.73 -11.70 4.94
C ILE A 294 -8.98 -11.10 5.56
N ALA A 295 -9.91 -11.96 5.97
CA ALA A 295 -11.12 -11.58 6.70
C ALA A 295 -11.01 -12.00 8.17
N LEU A 296 -11.14 -11.04 9.08
CA LEU A 296 -11.24 -11.23 10.52
C LEU A 296 -12.72 -11.25 10.96
N PRO A 297 -13.07 -12.03 12.00
CA PRO A 297 -12.17 -12.68 12.95
C PRO A 297 -11.57 -14.02 12.49
N SER A 298 -12.13 -14.69 11.48
CA SER A 298 -11.79 -16.09 11.14
C SER A 298 -10.42 -16.30 10.49
N LYS A 299 -9.68 -15.22 10.20
CA LYS A 299 -8.41 -15.24 9.44
C LYS A 299 -8.55 -15.92 8.07
N LYS A 300 -9.75 -15.93 7.49
CA LYS A 300 -10.00 -16.62 6.22
C LYS A 300 -9.33 -15.83 5.11
N ILE A 301 -8.54 -16.52 4.27
CA ILE A 301 -7.97 -15.94 3.06
C ILE A 301 -8.96 -16.11 1.91
N ILE A 302 -9.20 -15.02 1.20
CA ILE A 302 -10.06 -14.95 0.02
C ILE A 302 -9.23 -14.36 -1.10
N ARG A 303 -9.29 -14.97 -2.29
CA ARG A 303 -8.50 -14.57 -3.46
C ARG A 303 -9.39 -14.16 -4.62
N ASP A 304 -8.81 -13.43 -5.57
CA ASP A 304 -9.45 -13.17 -6.86
C ASP A 304 -9.66 -14.43 -7.70
N THR A 305 -8.86 -15.48 -7.46
CA THR A 305 -8.92 -16.76 -8.16
C THR A 305 -9.91 -17.76 -7.56
N ASP A 306 -10.52 -17.45 -6.42
CA ASP A 306 -11.50 -18.36 -5.82
C ASP A 306 -12.77 -18.44 -6.68
N ASP A 307 -13.36 -19.62 -6.79
CA ASP A 307 -14.68 -19.84 -7.41
C ASP A 307 -15.73 -20.04 -6.32
N ILE A 308 -16.13 -18.93 -5.69
CA ILE A 308 -17.12 -18.95 -4.61
C ILE A 308 -18.50 -18.83 -5.23
N SER A 309 -19.06 -19.98 -5.62
CA SER A 309 -20.46 -20.07 -6.00
C SER A 309 -21.36 -19.57 -4.85
N ASN A 310 -22.31 -18.69 -5.20
CA ASN A 310 -23.31 -18.15 -4.27
C ASN A 310 -24.29 -19.21 -3.76
#